data_AF-A0A1Z3HJM2-F1
#
_entry.id   AF-A0A1Z3HJM2-F1
#
_cell.length_a   1.000
_cell.length_b   1.000
_cell.length_c   1.000
_cell.angle_alpha   90.00
_cell.angle_beta   90.00
_cell.angle_gamma   90.00
#
_symmetry.space_group_name_H-M   'P 1'
#
loop_
_entity.id
_entity.type
_entity.pdbx_description
1 polymer ?
#
loop_
_entity_poly.entity_id
_entity_poly.type
_entity_poly.pdbx_seq_one_letter_code
_entity_poly.pdbx_strand_id
1 'polypeptide(L)'
;MTTEDQFNNYDRDLTPAEVAARQEREGEDFRETPDDAKPGADSTSGYTTDREGKLNNYPIEPEMYVNEPGDLRQQQEAEEAARVEELKEVNQPGGKGPGVI
;
A
#
# COMPACT_ATOMS: atom_id res chain seq x y z
N MET A 1 -21.15 3.48 -16.26
CA MET A 1 -20.20 2.74 -15.41
C MET A 1 -18.88 3.46 -15.50
N THR A 2 -18.60 4.34 -14.54
CA THR A 2 -17.36 5.11 -14.43
C THR A 2 -16.24 4.16 -14.04
N THR A 3 -15.02 4.45 -14.52
CA THR A 3 -13.85 3.57 -14.47
C THR A 3 -13.40 3.19 -13.06
N GLU A 4 -13.87 3.88 -12.02
CA GLU A 4 -13.54 3.67 -10.61
C GLU A 4 -14.23 2.44 -9.99
N ASP A 5 -15.40 2.07 -10.49
CA ASP A 5 -16.20 0.96 -9.95
C ASP A 5 -15.57 -0.42 -10.26
N GLN A 6 -14.71 -0.49 -11.28
CA GLN A 6 -14.06 -1.73 -11.73
C GLN A 6 -12.93 -2.23 -10.80
N PHE A 7 -12.50 -1.45 -9.81
CA PHE A 7 -11.33 -1.78 -8.96
C PHE A 7 -11.66 -2.03 -7.49
N ASN A 8 -12.94 -1.93 -7.10
CA ASN A 8 -13.34 -2.00 -5.70
C ASN A 8 -13.54 -3.43 -5.17
N ASN A 9 -13.25 -4.45 -5.98
CA ASN A 9 -13.38 -5.86 -5.62
C ASN A 9 -12.29 -6.70 -6.30
N TYR A 10 -12.10 -7.93 -5.80
CA TYR A 10 -11.18 -8.88 -6.40
C TYR A 10 -11.74 -9.52 -7.69
N ASP A 11 -13.06 -9.68 -7.75
CA ASP A 11 -13.79 -10.10 -8.95
C ASP A 11 -14.38 -8.86 -9.65
N ARG A 12 -14.24 -8.79 -10.97
CA ARG A 12 -14.67 -7.64 -11.78
C ARG A 12 -16.19 -7.56 -11.89
N ASP A 13 -16.87 -8.69 -11.80
CA ASP A 13 -18.32 -8.79 -12.01
C ASP A 13 -19.10 -8.96 -10.70
N LEU A 14 -18.40 -9.03 -9.56
CA LEU A 14 -19.02 -9.26 -8.26
C LEU A 14 -18.52 -8.27 -7.20
N THR A 15 -19.43 -7.41 -6.74
CA THR A 15 -19.28 -6.61 -5.53
C THR A 15 -19.97 -7.31 -4.36
N PRO A 16 -19.28 -7.69 -3.28
CA PRO A 16 -19.93 -8.21 -2.08
C PRO A 16 -20.90 -7.18 -1.50
N ALA A 17 -22.04 -7.66 -1.00
CA ALA A 17 -23.07 -6.77 -0.43
C ALA A 17 -22.54 -5.89 0.71
N GLU A 18 -21.61 -6.40 1.51
CA GLU A 18 -20.94 -5.65 2.58
C GLU A 18 -20.11 -4.48 2.02
N VAL A 19 -19.36 -4.70 0.95
CA VAL A 19 -18.52 -3.67 0.32
C VAL A 19 -19.38 -2.59 -0.30
N ALA A 20 -20.46 -2.96 -1.00
CA ALA A 20 -21.43 -2.01 -1.55
C ALA A 20 -22.07 -1.16 -0.45
N ALA A 21 -22.55 -1.79 0.64
CA ALA A 21 -23.15 -1.07 1.76
C ALA A 21 -22.15 -0.14 2.47
N ARG A 22 -20.87 -0.51 2.51
CA ARG A 22 -19.80 0.35 3.04
C ARG A 22 -19.52 1.53 2.12
N GLN A 23 -19.43 1.32 0.81
CA GLN A 23 -19.26 2.41 -0.15
C GLN A 23 -20.38 3.44 -0.03
N GLU A 24 -21.63 3.00 0.10
CA GLU A 24 -22.77 3.91 0.30
C GLU A 24 -22.70 4.68 1.63
N ARG A 25 -22.20 4.04 2.69
CA ARG A 25 -22.12 4.63 4.04
C ARG A 25 -20.92 5.58 4.20
N GLU A 26 -19.78 5.20 3.64
CA GLU A 26 -18.49 5.87 3.81
C GLU A 26 -18.25 6.91 2.71
N GLY A 27 -18.86 6.76 1.53
CA GLY A 27 -18.82 7.75 0.47
C GLY A 27 -17.39 8.09 0.05
N GLU A 28 -17.00 9.37 0.20
CA GLU A 28 -15.66 9.85 -0.12
C GLU A 28 -14.59 9.30 0.82
N ASP A 29 -14.94 8.92 2.04
CA ASP A 29 -14.01 8.32 3.01
C ASP A 29 -13.80 6.80 2.75
N PHE A 30 -14.45 6.24 1.72
CA PHE A 30 -14.28 4.84 1.39
C PHE A 30 -12.84 4.58 0.93
N ARG A 31 -12.14 3.73 1.70
CA ARG A 31 -10.73 3.34 1.53
C ARG A 31 -9.68 4.33 2.01
N GLU A 32 -10.10 5.45 2.59
CA GLU A 32 -9.18 6.41 3.20
C GLU A 32 -8.54 5.83 4.47
N THR A 33 -7.25 6.13 4.67
CA THR A 33 -6.54 5.76 5.90
C THR A 33 -6.67 6.88 6.93
N PRO A 34 -6.74 6.56 8.23
CA PRO A 34 -6.81 7.57 9.28
C PRO A 34 -5.61 8.54 9.25
N ASP A 35 -5.85 9.80 9.58
CA ASP A 35 -4.81 10.79 9.85
C ASP A 35 -4.13 10.57 11.20
N ASP A 36 -2.92 11.12 11.35
CA ASP A 36 -2.17 11.04 12.60
C ASP A 36 -2.93 11.69 13.76
N ALA A 37 -3.04 10.94 14.86
CA ALA A 37 -3.74 11.41 16.05
C ALA A 37 -3.04 12.61 16.72
N LYS A 38 -1.74 12.81 16.47
CA LYS A 38 -0.95 13.93 17.00
C LYS A 38 0.07 14.41 15.96
N PRO A 39 0.26 15.73 15.80
CA PRO A 39 1.30 16.27 14.94
C PRO A 39 2.69 15.75 15.35
N GLY A 40 3.40 15.12 14.42
CA GLY A 40 4.75 14.59 14.64
C GLY A 40 4.81 13.21 15.31
N ALA A 41 3.66 12.59 15.61
CA ALA A 41 3.60 11.17 15.94
C ALA A 41 3.21 10.42 14.65
N ASP A 42 4.19 9.83 13.96
CA ASP A 42 3.91 8.94 12.83
C ASP A 42 3.30 7.64 13.38
N SER A 43 1.98 7.62 13.42
CA SER A 43 1.17 6.53 13.97
C SER A 43 0.36 5.82 12.89
N THR A 44 0.39 6.36 11.67
CA THR A 44 -0.45 5.92 10.57
C THR A 44 0.30 5.34 9.39
N SER A 45 1.63 5.44 9.36
CA SER A 45 2.45 4.85 8.29
C SER A 45 2.22 3.34 8.10
N GLY A 46 1.80 2.63 9.14
CA GLY A 46 1.47 1.20 9.11
C GLY A 46 0.11 0.86 8.50
N TYR A 47 -0.76 1.84 8.23
CA TYR A 47 -2.07 1.58 7.66
C TYR A 47 -1.99 1.27 6.17
N THR A 48 -2.69 0.21 5.77
CA THR A 48 -2.87 -0.13 4.36
C THR A 48 -4.32 -0.53 4.13
N THR A 49 -4.88 -0.13 2.99
CA THR A 49 -6.25 -0.47 2.61
C THR A 49 -6.25 -1.45 1.44
N ASP A 50 -7.00 -2.54 1.56
CA ASP A 50 -7.18 -3.50 0.47
C ASP A 50 -8.18 -2.99 -0.60
N ARG A 51 -8.41 -3.80 -1.65
CA ARG A 51 -9.32 -3.41 -2.75
C ARG A 51 -10.78 -3.28 -2.30
N GLU A 52 -11.18 -4.03 -1.30
CA GLU A 52 -12.53 -4.06 -0.73
C GLU A 52 -12.72 -3.02 0.39
N GLY A 53 -11.69 -2.22 0.68
CA GLY A 53 -11.72 -1.20 1.72
C GLY A 53 -11.48 -1.70 3.13
N LYS A 54 -10.88 -2.88 3.32
CA LYS A 54 -10.45 -3.38 4.63
C LYS A 54 -9.12 -2.75 5.01
N LEU A 55 -9.10 -2.16 6.20
CA LEU A 55 -7.94 -1.51 6.78
C LEU A 55 -7.09 -2.54 7.53
N ASN A 56 -5.80 -2.61 7.23
CA ASN A 56 -4.80 -3.36 7.99
C ASN A 56 -3.87 -2.38 8.70
N ASN A 57 -3.39 -2.74 9.89
CA ASN A 57 -2.40 -1.97 10.63
C ASN A 57 -1.16 -2.85 10.85
N TYR A 58 -0.08 -2.54 10.15
CA TYR A 58 1.20 -3.23 10.29
C TYR A 58 2.12 -2.46 11.25
N PRO A 59 2.83 -3.16 12.15
CA PRO A 59 3.79 -2.52 13.02
C PRO A 59 4.96 -1.98 12.19
N ILE A 60 5.21 -0.68 12.31
CA ILE A 60 6.37 0.00 11.74
C ILE A 60 7.31 0.40 12.87
N GLU A 61 8.61 0.22 12.64
CA GLU A 61 9.63 0.63 13.60
C GLU A 61 9.74 2.17 13.61
N PRO A 62 9.61 2.81 14.79
CA PRO A 62 9.74 4.26 14.88
C PRO A 62 11.21 4.70 14.70
N GLU A 63 11.42 5.90 14.16
CA GLU A 63 12.76 6.50 13.94
C GLU A 63 13.58 6.75 15.24
N MET A 64 13.09 6.36 16.42
CA MET A 64 13.80 6.49 17.69
C MET A 64 15.04 5.57 17.79
N TYR A 65 15.13 4.52 16.97
CA TYR A 65 16.25 3.57 16.94
C TYR A 65 17.29 3.86 15.85
N VAL A 66 17.39 5.12 15.41
CA VAL A 66 18.28 5.56 14.34
C VAL A 66 19.34 6.48 14.93
N ASN A 67 20.61 6.33 14.54
CA ASN A 67 21.71 7.11 15.12
C ASN A 67 21.62 8.60 14.71
N GLU A 68 21.16 8.89 13.49
CA GLU A 68 20.88 10.26 13.02
C GLU A 68 19.50 10.36 12.34
N PRO A 69 18.73 11.43 12.59
CA PRO A 69 17.45 11.66 11.92
C PRO A 69 17.61 11.71 10.39
N GLY A 70 16.92 10.82 9.67
CA GLY A 70 16.97 10.75 8.20
C GLY A 70 17.74 9.56 7.63
N ASP A 71 18.50 8.80 8.43
CA ASP A 71 19.24 7.64 7.91
C ASP A 71 18.31 6.55 7.36
N LEU A 72 17.15 6.33 8.00
CA LEU A 72 16.17 5.35 7.54
C LEU A 72 15.50 5.76 6.23
N ARG A 73 15.17 7.06 6.07
CA ARG A 73 14.56 7.56 4.84
C ARG A 73 15.50 7.43 3.64
N GLN A 74 16.78 7.74 3.82
CA GLN A 74 17.78 7.53 2.78
C GLN A 74 17.97 6.05 2.42
N GLN A 75 17.97 5.16 3.42
CA GLN A 75 18.07 3.72 3.20
C GLN A 75 16.83 3.17 2.49
N GLN A 76 15.63 3.60 2.89
CA GLN A 76 14.37 3.20 2.25
C GLN A 76 14.30 3.69 0.80
N GLU A 77 14.66 4.94 0.52
CA GLU A 77 14.73 5.46 -0.86
C GLU A 77 15.74 4.68 -1.71
N ALA A 78 16.89 4.32 -1.14
CA ALA A 78 17.90 3.51 -1.83
C ALA A 78 17.43 2.07 -2.08
N GLU A 79 16.77 1.43 -1.12
CA GLU A 79 16.18 0.10 -1.26
C GLU A 79 15.03 0.09 -2.26
N GLU A 80 14.18 1.11 -2.26
CA GLU A 80 13.06 1.24 -3.18
C GLU A 80 13.57 1.45 -4.62
N ALA A 81 14.60 2.28 -4.80
CA ALA A 81 15.27 2.43 -6.09
C ALA A 81 15.89 1.12 -6.58
N ALA A 82 16.58 0.38 -5.70
CA ALA A 82 17.15 -0.92 -6.02
C ALA A 82 16.07 -1.96 -6.38
N ARG A 83 14.95 -1.97 -5.65
CA ARG A 83 13.83 -2.87 -5.89
C ARG A 83 13.11 -2.55 -7.21
N VAL A 84 12.99 -1.27 -7.57
CA VAL A 84 12.46 -0.87 -8.88
C VAL A 84 13.36 -1.34 -10.02
N GLU A 85 14.68 -1.29 -9.85
CA GLU A 85 15.63 -1.82 -10.83
C GLU A 85 15.55 -3.35 -10.95
N GLU A 86 15.52 -4.05 -9.82
CA GLU A 86 15.34 -5.52 -9.77
C GLU A 86 14.03 -5.94 -10.46
N LEU A 87 12.92 -5.26 -10.19
CA LEU A 87 11.64 -5.54 -10.83
C LEU A 87 11.68 -5.29 -12.34
N LYS A 88 12.46 -4.32 -12.82
CA LYS A 88 12.66 -4.11 -14.27
C LYS A 88 13.49 -5.23 -14.89
N GLU A 89 14.53 -5.70 -14.22
CA GLU A 89 15.35 -6.82 -14.69
C GLU A 89 14.54 -8.12 -14.74
N VAL A 90 13.74 -8.41 -13.71
CA VAL A 90 12.89 -9.60 -13.63
C VAL A 90 11.78 -9.59 -14.70
N ASN A 91 11.20 -8.42 -15.00
CA ASN A 91 10.13 -8.30 -16.01
C ASN A 91 10.64 -8.24 -17.46
N GLN A 92 11.95 -8.23 -17.71
CA GLN A 92 12.49 -8.34 -19.06
C GLN A 92 12.47 -9.80 -19.56
N PRO A 93 12.10 -10.04 -20.84
CA PRO A 93 12.11 -11.39 -21.39
C PRO A 93 13.55 -11.94 -21.45
N GLY A 94 13.84 -12.95 -20.62
CA GLY A 94 15.17 -13.55 -20.44
C GLY A 94 15.94 -13.11 -19.19
N GLY A 95 15.36 -12.26 -18.33
CA GLY A 95 15.93 -11.87 -17.03
C GLY A 95 15.83 -12.98 -15.97
N LYS A 96 16.34 -12.72 -14.75
CA LYS A 96 16.33 -13.60 -13.56
C LYS A 96 14.91 -13.91 -13.01
N GLY A 97 13.98 -14.31 -13.86
CA GLY A 97 12.69 -14.85 -13.45
C GLY A 97 12.81 -16.32 -13.02
N PRO A 98 11.89 -16.84 -12.20
CA PRO A 98 11.83 -18.25 -11.86
C PRO A 98 11.52 -19.05 -13.13
N GLY A 99 12.55 -19.55 -13.82
CA GLY A 99 12.42 -20.26 -15.10
C GLY A 99 13.64 -20.22 -16.02
N VAL A 100 14.72 -19.50 -15.69
CA VAL A 100 15.99 -19.58 -16.44
C VAL A 100 16.83 -20.73 -15.86
N ILE A 101 16.81 -21.87 -16.56
CA ILE A 101 17.80 -22.97 -16.44
C ILE A 101 18.94 -22.73 -17.41
#